data_AF-A0A7C4PIV1-F1
#
_entry.id   AF-A0A7C4PIV1-F1
#
_cell.length_a   1.000
_cell.length_b   1.000
_cell.length_c   1.000
_cell.angle_alpha   90.00
_cell.angle_beta   90.00
_cell.angle_gamma   90.00
#
_symmetry.space_group_name_H-M   'P 1'
#
loop_
_entity.id
_entity.type
_entity.pdbx_description
1 polymer ?
#
loop_
_entity_poly.entity_id
_entity_poly.type
_entity_poly.pdbx_seq_one_letter_code
_entity_poly.pdbx_strand_id
1 'polypeptide(L)'
;MKQVEIARYLGVTEAAVSKWKRKLAEEGPEGLQLRKSRGRPPRLDQTAKQALVKKLEEGAVAAGFPTELWTQARVKKVIECEFGVRYHQKYISRLLKDLGWSV
;
A
#
# COMPACT_ATOMS: atom_id res chain seq x y z
N MET A 1 -39.13 13.74 -4.41
CA MET A 1 -38.71 13.69 -2.99
C MET A 1 -37.60 14.72 -2.77
N LYS A 2 -37.80 15.63 -1.81
CA LYS A 2 -36.82 16.66 -1.41
C LYS A 2 -35.68 16.00 -0.62
N GLN A 3 -34.49 16.61 -0.61
CA GLN A 3 -33.32 16.06 0.11
C GLN A 3 -33.60 15.86 1.60
N VAL A 4 -34.37 16.77 2.21
CA VAL A 4 -34.87 16.70 3.60
C VAL A 4 -35.65 15.41 3.88
N GLU A 5 -36.52 15.00 2.95
CA GLU A 5 -37.36 13.81 3.12
C GLU A 5 -36.51 12.54 3.02
N ILE A 6 -35.56 12.51 2.07
CA ILE A 6 -34.58 11.42 1.93
C ILE A 6 -33.72 11.31 3.19
N ALA A 7 -33.25 12.44 3.72
CA ALA A 7 -32.43 12.51 4.92
C ALA A 7 -33.17 11.96 6.14
N ARG A 8 -34.44 12.35 6.34
CA ARG A 8 -35.31 11.83 7.41
C ARG A 8 -35.57 10.33 7.26
N TYR A 9 -35.87 9.87 6.05
CA TYR A 9 -36.13 8.46 5.78
C TYR A 9 -34.89 7.58 6.06
N LEU A 10 -33.70 8.07 5.72
CA LEU A 10 -32.44 7.34 5.90
C LEU A 10 -31.76 7.59 7.27
N GLY A 11 -32.30 8.46 8.12
CA GLY A 11 -31.69 8.81 9.41
C GLY A 11 -30.34 9.53 9.28
N VAL A 12 -30.12 10.28 8.20
CA VAL A 12 -28.87 11.00 7.92
C VAL A 12 -29.10 12.51 7.81
N THR A 13 -28.02 13.28 7.70
CA THR A 13 -28.09 14.71 7.45
C THR A 13 -28.34 15.02 5.97
N GLU A 14 -28.96 16.17 5.68
CA GLU A 14 -29.13 16.64 4.30
C GLU A 14 -27.80 16.82 3.56
N ALA A 15 -26.74 17.19 4.28
CA ALA A 15 -25.39 17.29 3.75
C ALA A 15 -24.85 15.94 3.24
N ALA A 16 -25.20 14.82 3.89
CA ALA A 16 -24.82 13.48 3.42
C ALA A 16 -25.54 13.13 2.11
N VAL A 17 -26.86 13.41 2.04
CA VAL A 17 -27.66 13.21 0.82
C VAL A 17 -27.15 14.06 -0.33
N SER A 18 -26.79 15.32 -0.07
CA SER A 18 -26.18 16.22 -1.07
C SER A 18 -24.84 15.67 -1.60
N LYS A 19 -23.97 15.18 -0.71
CA LYS A 19 -22.70 14.52 -1.09
C LYS A 19 -22.92 13.29 -1.98
N TRP A 20 -23.87 12.42 -1.62
CA TRP A 20 -24.19 11.24 -2.42
C TRP A 20 -24.78 11.60 -3.78
N LYS A 21 -25.66 12.61 -3.85
CA LYS A 21 -26.19 13.09 -5.13
C LYS A 21 -25.10 13.63 -6.05
N ARG A 22 -24.17 14.43 -5.52
CA ARG A 22 -23.02 14.91 -6.29
C ARG A 22 -22.16 13.73 -6.78
N LYS A 23 -21.84 12.80 -5.88
CA LYS A 23 -21.05 11.61 -6.22
C LYS A 23 -21.72 10.74 -7.28
N LEU A 24 -23.04 10.58 -7.19
CA LEU A 24 -23.85 9.86 -8.18
C LEU A 24 -23.84 10.55 -9.54
N ALA A 25 -23.86 11.88 -9.58
CA ALA A 25 -23.79 12.64 -10.83
C ALA A 25 -22.40 12.58 -11.49
N GLU A 26 -21.33 12.54 -10.69
CA GLU A 26 -19.94 12.51 -11.18
C GLU A 26 -19.46 11.11 -11.54
N GLU A 27 -19.77 10.11 -10.72
CA GLU A 27 -19.21 8.75 -10.81
C GLU A 27 -20.26 7.69 -11.18
N GLY A 28 -21.53 8.07 -11.33
CA GLY A 28 -22.63 7.13 -11.52
C GLY A 28 -22.92 6.26 -10.27
N PRO A 29 -23.78 5.24 -10.39
CA PRO A 29 -24.13 4.34 -9.28
C PRO A 29 -22.92 3.62 -8.68
N GLU A 30 -21.90 3.34 -9.50
CA GLU A 30 -20.60 2.78 -9.13
C GLU A 30 -19.89 3.61 -8.04
N GLY A 31 -20.03 4.93 -8.05
CA GLY A 31 -19.42 5.83 -7.07
C GLY A 31 -20.02 5.71 -5.66
N LEU A 32 -21.26 5.21 -5.55
CA LEU A 32 -21.91 4.98 -4.25
C LEU A 32 -21.54 3.63 -3.63
N GLN A 33 -20.88 2.74 -4.37
CA GLN A 33 -20.43 1.47 -3.81
C GLN A 33 -19.47 1.69 -2.65
N LEU A 34 -19.65 0.91 -1.60
CA LEU A 34 -18.74 0.89 -0.46
C LEU A 34 -17.39 0.35 -0.94
N ARG A 35 -16.39 1.22 -0.99
CA ARG A 35 -15.00 0.85 -1.29
C ARG A 35 -14.19 0.92 -0.01
N LYS A 36 -13.39 -0.11 0.26
CA LYS A 36 -12.39 -0.05 1.34
C LYS A 36 -11.44 1.10 1.04
N SER A 37 -11.24 1.99 2.01
CA SER A 37 -10.25 3.06 1.85
C SER A 37 -8.89 2.46 1.54
N ARG A 38 -8.19 3.02 0.54
CA ARG A 38 -6.90 2.49 0.03
C ARG A 38 -5.77 2.52 1.08
N GLY A 39 -6.02 3.10 2.26
CA GLY A 39 -5.04 3.21 3.33
C GLY A 39 -3.86 4.10 2.95
N ARG A 40 -2.84 4.14 3.81
CA ARG A 40 -1.58 4.81 3.47
C ARG A 40 -0.89 4.02 2.36
N PRO A 41 -0.39 4.68 1.29
CA PRO A 41 0.37 3.98 0.25
C PRO A 41 1.57 3.24 0.89
N PRO A 42 1.91 2.04 0.39
CA PRO A 42 3.06 1.30 0.90
C PRO A 42 4.33 2.13 0.68
N ARG A 43 5.27 2.08 1.64
CA ARG A 43 6.53 2.84 1.54
C ARG A 43 7.39 2.37 0.36
N LEU A 44 7.29 1.10 0.01
CA LEU A 44 7.89 0.51 -1.17
C LEU A 44 6.76 0.20 -2.16
N ASP A 45 6.79 0.85 -3.32
CA ASP A 45 5.84 0.59 -4.39
C ASP A 45 6.06 -0.78 -5.04
N GLN A 46 5.18 -1.16 -5.96
CA GLN A 46 5.25 -2.48 -6.58
C GLN A 46 6.49 -2.65 -7.47
N THR A 47 6.93 -1.58 -8.14
CA THR A 47 8.11 -1.59 -9.00
C THR A 47 9.39 -1.77 -8.19
N ALA A 48 9.52 -1.04 -7.08
CA ALA A 48 10.64 -1.14 -6.14
C ALA A 48 10.67 -2.51 -5.46
N LYS A 49 9.51 -3.10 -5.16
CA LYS A 49 9.43 -4.50 -4.69
C LYS A 49 10.00 -5.50 -5.70
N GLN A 50 9.66 -5.36 -6.98
CA GLN A 50 10.19 -6.24 -8.03
C GLN A 50 11.70 -6.03 -8.24
N ALA A 51 12.17 -4.78 -8.21
CA ALA A 51 13.58 -4.46 -8.28
C ALA A 51 14.35 -5.04 -7.07
N LEU A 52 13.75 -5.00 -5.87
CA LEU A 52 14.33 -5.63 -4.69
C LEU A 52 14.48 -7.15 -4.88
N VAL A 53 13.44 -7.83 -5.40
CA VAL A 53 13.52 -9.28 -5.67
C VAL A 53 14.68 -9.60 -6.61
N LYS A 54 14.82 -8.88 -7.73
CA LYS A 54 15.95 -9.08 -8.66
C LYS A 54 17.31 -8.94 -7.98
N LYS A 55 17.49 -7.91 -7.13
CA LYS A 55 18.74 -7.74 -6.36
C LYS A 55 18.98 -8.87 -5.36
N LEU A 56 17.93 -9.45 -4.78
CA LEU A 56 18.09 -10.61 -3.90
C LEU A 56 18.52 -11.86 -4.69
N GLU A 57 18.03 -12.01 -5.92
CA GLU A 57 18.41 -13.09 -6.85
C GLU A 57 19.85 -12.96 -7.37
N GLU A 58 20.33 -11.72 -7.58
CA GLU A 58 21.72 -11.43 -7.96
C GLU A 58 22.73 -11.85 -6.89
N GLY A 59 22.29 -12.03 -5.65
CA GLY A 59 23.12 -12.49 -4.53
C GLY A 59 23.62 -11.37 -3.63
N ALA A 60 23.95 -11.72 -2.39
CA ALA A 60 24.37 -10.74 -1.40
C ALA A 60 25.78 -10.21 -1.69
N VAL A 61 26.64 -10.99 -2.34
CA VAL A 61 27.98 -10.52 -2.73
C VAL A 61 27.90 -9.49 -3.86
N ALA A 62 26.99 -9.68 -4.82
CA ALA A 62 26.73 -8.69 -5.87
C ALA A 62 26.25 -7.35 -5.30
N ALA A 63 25.52 -7.38 -4.19
CA ALA A 63 25.12 -6.19 -3.43
C ALA A 63 26.24 -5.60 -2.53
N GLY A 64 27.46 -6.14 -2.59
CA GLY A 64 28.63 -5.65 -1.86
C GLY A 64 28.81 -6.22 -0.45
N PHE A 65 28.17 -7.33 -0.09
CA PHE A 65 28.37 -8.00 1.19
C PHE A 65 29.47 -9.09 1.10
N PRO A 66 30.15 -9.40 2.22
CA PRO A 66 31.26 -10.35 2.21
C PRO A 66 30.84 -11.83 2.04
N THR A 67 29.55 -12.14 2.21
CA THR A 67 29.04 -13.52 2.08
C THR A 67 27.69 -13.52 1.39
N GLU A 68 27.34 -14.63 0.74
CA GLU A 68 26.06 -14.80 0.01
C GLU A 68 24.81 -14.87 0.92
N LEU A 69 25.00 -14.87 2.23
CA LEU A 69 23.88 -14.96 3.17
C LEU A 69 23.13 -13.64 3.25
N TRP A 70 21.87 -13.65 2.81
CA TRP A 70 20.96 -12.56 3.12
C TRP A 70 20.62 -12.57 4.61
N THR A 71 20.62 -11.39 5.22
CA THR A 71 20.07 -11.20 6.58
C THR A 71 19.13 -10.01 6.55
N GLN A 72 18.18 -9.95 7.47
CA GLN A 72 17.23 -8.82 7.54
C GLN A 72 17.94 -7.46 7.62
N ALA A 73 19.10 -7.40 8.29
CA ALA A 73 19.91 -6.19 8.38
C ALA A 73 20.55 -5.80 7.03
N ARG A 74 21.02 -6.79 6.25
CA ARG A 74 21.58 -6.57 4.90
C ARG A 74 20.50 -6.12 3.92
N VAL A 75 19.35 -6.80 3.93
CA VAL A 75 18.20 -6.40 3.10
C VAL A 75 17.73 -4.99 3.46
N LYS A 76 17.65 -4.65 4.76
CA LYS A 76 17.34 -3.28 5.20
C LYS A 76 18.31 -2.26 4.59
N LYS A 77 19.63 -2.52 4.64
CA LYS A 77 20.64 -1.63 4.04
C LYS A 77 20.43 -1.45 2.54
N VAL A 78 20.19 -2.54 1.81
CA VAL A 78 19.89 -2.46 0.36
C VAL A 78 18.67 -1.59 0.13
N ILE A 79 17.60 -1.76 0.91
CA ILE A 79 16.39 -0.97 0.73
C ILE A 79 16.63 0.52 1.00
N GLU A 80 17.41 0.83 2.03
CA GLU A 80 17.76 2.20 2.41
C GLU A 80 18.65 2.87 1.34
N CYS A 81 19.62 2.15 0.78
CA CYS A 81 20.54 2.68 -0.23
C CYS A 81 19.88 2.84 -1.61
N GLU A 82 19.10 1.85 -2.05
CA GLU A 82 18.59 1.80 -3.42
C GLU A 82 17.27 2.55 -3.60
N PHE A 83 16.41 2.53 -2.57
CA PHE A 83 15.07 3.11 -2.65
C PHE A 83 14.88 4.31 -1.72
N GLY A 84 15.86 4.65 -0.87
CA GLY A 84 15.76 5.75 0.09
C GLY A 84 14.72 5.53 1.20
N VAL A 85 14.21 4.30 1.34
CA VAL A 85 13.15 3.97 2.29
C VAL A 85 13.73 3.33 3.54
N ARG A 86 13.49 3.95 4.69
CA ARG A 86 13.87 3.36 5.98
C ARG A 86 12.77 2.45 6.51
N TYR A 87 13.13 1.19 6.74
CA TYR A 87 12.30 0.21 7.43
C TYR A 87 12.91 -0.16 8.78
N HIS A 88 12.05 -0.38 9.77
CA HIS A 88 12.47 -1.06 10.98
C HIS A 88 12.69 -2.55 10.66
N GLN A 89 13.74 -3.16 11.21
CA GLN A 89 14.19 -4.52 10.87
C GLN A 89 13.07 -5.57 10.99
N LYS A 90 12.21 -5.47 12.01
CA LYS A 90 11.03 -6.34 12.19
C LYS A 90 10.06 -6.37 11.00
N TYR A 91 10.00 -5.31 10.19
CA TYR A 91 9.13 -5.28 9.01
C TYR A 91 9.75 -5.95 7.79
N ILE A 92 11.07 -6.16 7.79
CA ILE A 92 11.78 -6.78 6.67
C ILE A 92 11.35 -8.23 6.52
N SER A 93 11.21 -8.99 7.62
CA SER A 93 10.74 -10.37 7.55
C SER A 93 9.35 -10.49 6.94
N ARG A 94 8.43 -9.59 7.31
CA ARG A 94 7.08 -9.55 6.74
C ARG A 94 7.10 -9.14 5.26
N LEU A 95 7.88 -8.10 4.92
CA LEU A 95 8.05 -7.65 3.54
C LEU A 95 8.57 -8.79 2.66
N LEU A 96 9.55 -9.55 3.13
CA LEU A 96 10.13 -10.66 2.37
C LEU A 96 9.16 -11.82 2.22
N LYS A 97 8.41 -12.18 3.28
CA LYS A 97 7.32 -13.16 3.17
C LYS A 97 6.26 -12.76 2.15
N ASP A 98 5.85 -11.49 2.15
CA ASP A 98 4.88 -10.96 1.18
C ASP A 98 5.43 -11.01 -0.26
N LEU A 99 6.75 -11.09 -0.44
CA LEU A 99 7.43 -11.25 -1.73
C LEU A 99 7.77 -12.71 -2.06
N GLY A 100 7.39 -13.68 -1.21
CA GLY A 100 7.71 -15.11 -1.39
C GLY A 100 9.13 -15.50 -0.98
N TRP A 101 9.87 -14.61 -0.31
CA TRP A 101 11.23 -14.86 0.16
C TRP A 101 11.25 -15.30 1.63
N SER A 102 12.10 -16.28 1.92
CA SER A 102 12.43 -16.70 3.28
C SER A 102 13.93 -16.51 3.49
N VAL A 103 14.29 -15.85 4.60
CA VAL A 103 15.68 -15.54 4.98
C VAL A 103 15.90 -15.78 6.45
#